data_AF-A0A7V5H4E8-F1
#
_entry.id   AF-A0A7V5H4E8-F1
#
_cell.length_a   1.000
_cell.length_b   1.000
_cell.length_c   1.000
_cell.angle_alpha   90.00
_cell.angle_beta   90.00
_cell.angle_gamma   90.00
#
_symmetry.space_group_name_H-M   'P 1'
#
loop_
_entity.id
_entity.type
_entity.pdbx_description
1 polymer ?
#
loop_
_entity_poly.entity_id
_entity_poly.type
_entity_poly.pdbx_seq_one_letter_code
_entity_poly.pdbx_strand_id
1 'polypeptide(L)'
;MNEKGGKKLKTVFFVLLSALFLFANSIFSVKIDKINPTDSEYPSGRGPNQLVVYTPQFGDSTGTNKYGLEAVVRKGIVNKVGGNNSPIPADGFVISGHGKGASWISQNLFPGVRVKIKENQLICEVGPDAYLYWTEYFLNRALSNLEKFAQQKSTGFDPDRLANAISALQKNVQQLKNQPRPDSLKIMSALQESKRLFYQSYPSKKGELRAVWYHIRAKKPEELEQAVKQMKELGVNVICPETIYGGYAIYPNAHPDLPQNPQFIGWDPLAELVRLSQKYEMKLIPWVWVFFVGRENSPLVNSKADWLAVNYSGQHASEMEKGYHFFCPARDHVHNFWLQVYRTMLSRYQLDGLQLDYIRYPVSMPYDKGFCYCEHCRKQFTLDYLVDPLAIDPENDAQIWKKWQLFREKQVTRFVAKVHRLISSEFTQVKLSADVFPDIKESRQLKMQNWGYWLKKGYLQEIFTMSYTPDVQTVQQEARYLKSVLPQDVQGYVGLGPYQKFSAEILLDEIQQARQAGRSGICLFEFGNLTEEQKEALKLGP
;
A
#
# COMPACT_ATOMS: atom_id res chain seq x y z
N MET A 1 25.89 -20.40 -34.69
CA MET A 1 24.58 -20.07 -35.28
C MET A 1 23.49 -20.31 -34.24
N ASN A 2 22.64 -19.30 -34.02
CA ASN A 2 21.27 -19.34 -33.49
C ASN A 2 20.96 -19.93 -32.10
N GLU A 3 21.09 -19.12 -31.04
CA GLU A 3 20.25 -19.25 -29.81
C GLU A 3 19.64 -17.93 -29.30
N LYS A 4 20.04 -16.76 -29.85
CA LYS A 4 19.46 -15.46 -29.45
C LYS A 4 18.12 -15.11 -30.13
N GLY A 5 17.66 -15.92 -31.09
CA GLY A 5 16.39 -15.70 -31.82
C GLY A 5 15.14 -16.26 -31.13
N GLY A 6 15.27 -17.21 -30.21
CA GLY A 6 14.14 -17.98 -29.66
C GLY A 6 13.28 -17.25 -28.61
N LYS A 7 13.85 -16.32 -27.84
CA LYS A 7 13.09 -15.59 -26.81
C LYS A 7 12.21 -14.48 -27.38
N LYS A 8 12.67 -13.73 -28.40
CA LYS A 8 11.83 -12.74 -29.10
C LYS A 8 10.69 -13.41 -29.87
N LEU A 9 10.94 -14.58 -30.49
CA LEU A 9 9.89 -15.32 -31.18
C LEU A 9 8.81 -15.82 -30.21
N LYS A 10 9.17 -16.35 -29.03
CA LYS A 10 8.16 -16.84 -28.05
C LYS A 10 7.28 -15.73 -27.48
N THR A 11 7.83 -14.53 -27.20
CA THR A 11 7.02 -13.39 -26.74
C THR A 11 6.11 -12.87 -27.84
N VAL A 12 6.60 -12.77 -29.08
CA VAL A 12 5.78 -12.37 -30.25
C VAL A 12 4.70 -13.41 -30.57
N PHE A 13 5.00 -14.71 -30.44
CA PHE A 13 4.04 -15.80 -30.64
C PHE A 13 2.97 -15.87 -29.55
N PHE A 14 3.31 -15.52 -28.30
CA PHE A 14 2.34 -15.43 -27.19
C PHE A 14 1.44 -14.19 -27.31
N VAL A 15 1.98 -13.06 -27.79
CA VAL A 15 1.19 -11.86 -28.14
C VAL A 15 0.27 -12.14 -29.34
N LEU A 16 0.72 -12.91 -30.34
CA LEU A 16 -0.10 -13.32 -31.48
C LEU A 16 -1.18 -14.37 -31.11
N LEU A 17 -0.89 -15.34 -30.24
CA LEU A 17 -1.90 -16.31 -29.79
C LEU A 17 -2.93 -15.69 -28.83
N SER A 18 -2.50 -14.78 -27.95
CA SER A 18 -3.42 -14.04 -27.07
C SER A 18 -4.26 -13.04 -27.86
N ALA A 19 -3.70 -12.42 -28.90
CA ALA A 19 -4.48 -11.69 -29.90
C ALA A 19 -5.54 -12.62 -30.52
N LEU A 20 -5.17 -13.77 -31.08
CA LEU A 20 -6.11 -14.71 -31.73
C LEU A 20 -7.30 -15.17 -30.84
N PHE A 21 -7.15 -15.24 -29.52
CA PHE A 21 -8.24 -15.58 -28.58
C PHE A 21 -9.12 -14.40 -28.15
N LEU A 22 -8.70 -13.16 -28.38
CA LEU A 22 -9.47 -11.94 -28.10
C LEU A 22 -10.53 -11.64 -29.19
N PHE A 23 -10.67 -12.49 -30.20
CA PHE A 23 -11.25 -12.11 -31.50
C PHE A 23 -12.55 -12.81 -31.92
N ALA A 24 -13.12 -13.69 -31.09
CA ALA A 24 -14.54 -13.98 -31.13
C ALA A 24 -15.21 -13.21 -29.97
N ASN A 25 -16.49 -12.84 -30.10
CA ASN A 25 -17.26 -12.41 -28.93
C ASN A 25 -17.10 -13.52 -27.87
N SER A 26 -16.34 -13.23 -26.83
CA SER A 26 -16.12 -14.18 -25.76
C SER A 26 -17.27 -14.02 -24.80
N ILE A 27 -18.02 -15.10 -24.63
CA ILE A 27 -19.09 -15.19 -23.66
C ILE A 27 -18.60 -16.13 -22.58
N PHE A 28 -18.58 -15.64 -21.35
CA PHE A 28 -18.26 -16.44 -20.18
C PHE A 28 -19.25 -16.12 -19.07
N SER A 29 -19.40 -17.06 -18.15
CA SER A 29 -20.23 -16.85 -16.98
C SER A 29 -19.51 -17.17 -15.68
N VAL A 30 -19.97 -16.53 -14.62
CA VAL A 30 -19.54 -16.84 -13.26
C VAL A 30 -20.77 -16.93 -12.37
N LYS A 31 -20.72 -17.85 -11.41
CA LYS A 31 -21.76 -17.98 -10.38
C LYS A 31 -21.69 -16.78 -9.42
N ILE A 32 -22.85 -16.24 -9.08
CA ILE A 32 -23.03 -15.23 -8.05
C ILE A 32 -23.35 -15.95 -6.74
N ASP A 33 -22.73 -15.52 -5.64
CA ASP A 33 -23.02 -16.08 -4.32
C ASP A 33 -24.36 -15.58 -3.78
N LYS A 34 -24.62 -14.27 -3.90
CA LYS A 34 -25.85 -13.63 -3.40
C LYS A 34 -26.27 -12.45 -4.30
N ILE A 35 -27.59 -12.20 -4.34
CA ILE A 35 -28.18 -10.98 -4.92
C ILE A 35 -28.93 -10.27 -3.80
N ASN A 36 -28.62 -8.99 -3.56
CA ASN A 36 -29.22 -8.16 -2.50
C ASN A 36 -29.24 -8.85 -1.12
N PRO A 37 -28.07 -9.26 -0.57
CA PRO A 37 -28.04 -10.01 0.68
C PRO A 37 -28.57 -9.20 1.86
N THR A 38 -29.37 -9.82 2.72
CA THR A 38 -29.94 -9.15 3.92
C THR A 38 -29.22 -9.54 5.21
N ASP A 39 -28.20 -10.40 5.15
CA ASP A 39 -27.45 -10.81 6.33
C ASP A 39 -26.54 -9.69 6.87
N SER A 40 -26.42 -9.62 8.20
CA SER A 40 -25.67 -8.59 8.90
C SER A 40 -24.31 -9.06 9.44
N GLU A 41 -23.91 -10.30 9.17
CA GLU A 41 -22.64 -10.86 9.66
C GLU A 41 -21.43 -10.11 9.06
N TYR A 42 -21.57 -9.64 7.82
CA TYR A 42 -20.58 -8.83 7.14
C TYR A 42 -21.20 -7.51 6.67
N PRO A 43 -20.42 -6.42 6.54
CA PRO A 43 -20.92 -5.16 5.98
C PRO A 43 -21.61 -5.38 4.64
N SER A 44 -22.91 -5.08 4.60
CA SER A 44 -23.80 -5.30 3.46
C SER A 44 -23.81 -6.73 2.89
N GLY A 45 -23.57 -7.73 3.74
CA GLY A 45 -23.70 -9.15 3.40
C GLY A 45 -22.64 -9.74 2.46
N ARG A 46 -21.56 -9.00 2.15
CA ARG A 46 -20.41 -9.48 1.35
C ARG A 46 -19.34 -10.11 2.24
N GLY A 47 -19.36 -11.44 2.33
CA GLY A 47 -18.38 -12.22 3.09
C GLY A 47 -17.06 -12.48 2.35
N PRO A 48 -16.09 -13.12 3.02
CA PRO A 48 -14.80 -13.44 2.42
C PRO A 48 -14.91 -14.31 1.17
N ASN A 49 -14.15 -13.95 0.12
CA ASN A 49 -14.06 -14.65 -1.17
C ASN A 49 -15.32 -14.61 -2.04
N GLN A 50 -16.38 -13.91 -1.61
CA GLN A 50 -17.65 -13.88 -2.31
C GLN A 50 -17.69 -12.89 -3.48
N LEU A 51 -18.60 -13.16 -4.41
CA LEU A 51 -19.06 -12.30 -5.49
C LEU A 51 -20.57 -12.07 -5.34
N VAL A 52 -20.95 -10.82 -5.07
CA VAL A 52 -22.30 -10.40 -4.73
C VAL A 52 -22.79 -9.36 -5.74
N VAL A 53 -24.09 -9.34 -6.01
CA VAL A 53 -24.72 -8.31 -6.85
C VAL A 53 -25.70 -7.48 -6.03
N TYR A 54 -25.62 -6.16 -6.21
CA TYR A 54 -26.54 -5.19 -5.63
C TYR A 54 -27.33 -4.48 -6.73
N THR A 55 -28.66 -4.60 -6.69
CA THR A 55 -29.59 -3.95 -7.63
C THR A 55 -30.29 -2.77 -6.94
N PRO A 56 -31.03 -1.91 -7.66
CA PRO A 56 -31.72 -0.75 -7.06
C PRO A 56 -32.69 -1.10 -5.94
N GLN A 57 -33.11 -2.37 -5.84
CA GLN A 57 -33.95 -2.86 -4.75
C GLN A 57 -33.21 -2.96 -3.41
N PHE A 58 -31.88 -2.97 -3.42
CA PHE A 58 -31.05 -3.02 -2.21
C PHE A 58 -30.97 -1.66 -1.51
N GLY A 59 -30.90 -0.58 -2.28
CA GLY A 59 -30.76 0.79 -1.77
C GLY A 59 -29.94 1.67 -2.72
N ASP A 60 -29.51 2.83 -2.21
CA ASP A 60 -28.80 3.85 -3.01
C ASP A 60 -27.32 3.51 -3.25
N SER A 61 -26.73 2.67 -2.41
CA SER A 61 -25.32 2.24 -2.50
C SER A 61 -25.13 0.84 -1.93
N THR A 62 -23.99 0.21 -2.24
CA THR A 62 -23.73 -1.17 -1.78
C THR A 62 -23.46 -1.26 -0.28
N GLY A 63 -23.04 -0.19 0.40
CA GLY A 63 -22.70 -0.17 1.83
C GLY A 63 -21.48 -1.00 2.23
N THR A 64 -20.72 -1.52 1.27
CA THR A 64 -19.57 -2.39 1.52
C THR A 64 -18.40 -1.64 2.15
N ASN A 65 -17.54 -2.34 2.91
CA ASN A 65 -16.34 -1.74 3.49
C ASN A 65 -15.18 -1.64 2.47
N LYS A 66 -14.04 -1.09 2.89
CA LYS A 66 -12.85 -0.86 2.05
C LYS A 66 -12.14 -2.13 1.52
N TYR A 67 -12.58 -3.32 1.92
CA TYR A 67 -11.94 -4.59 1.52
C TYR A 67 -12.72 -5.22 0.38
N GLY A 68 -12.18 -5.14 -0.83
CA GLY A 68 -12.79 -5.73 -2.03
C GLY A 68 -12.61 -4.85 -3.26
N LEU A 69 -13.37 -5.18 -4.31
CA LEU A 69 -13.42 -4.44 -5.56
C LEU A 69 -14.84 -4.49 -6.12
N GLU A 70 -15.30 -3.38 -6.71
CA GLU A 70 -16.61 -3.30 -7.34
C GLU A 70 -16.54 -2.91 -8.82
N ALA A 71 -17.54 -3.35 -9.58
CA ALA A 71 -17.80 -2.94 -10.95
C ALA A 71 -19.24 -2.40 -11.06
N VAL A 72 -19.39 -1.18 -11.55
CA VAL A 72 -20.68 -0.53 -11.73
C VAL A 72 -21.16 -0.79 -13.15
N VAL A 73 -22.34 -1.39 -13.28
CA VAL A 73 -22.98 -1.72 -14.56
C VAL A 73 -24.13 -0.75 -14.80
N ARG A 74 -24.14 -0.06 -15.94
CA ARG A 74 -25.24 0.81 -16.39
C ARG A 74 -25.73 0.36 -17.75
N LYS A 75 -27.05 0.21 -17.92
CA LYS A 75 -27.67 -0.27 -19.17
C LYS A 75 -27.03 -1.57 -19.68
N GLY A 76 -26.66 -2.46 -18.77
CA GLY A 76 -26.01 -3.74 -19.08
C GLY A 76 -24.55 -3.66 -19.54
N ILE A 77 -23.88 -2.52 -19.35
CA ILE A 77 -22.46 -2.33 -19.70
C ILE A 77 -21.69 -1.91 -18.44
N VAL A 78 -20.55 -2.55 -18.17
CA VAL A 78 -19.62 -2.10 -17.14
C VAL A 78 -19.17 -0.68 -17.49
N ASN A 79 -19.49 0.28 -16.64
CA ASN A 79 -19.13 1.68 -16.82
C ASN A 79 -17.83 2.04 -16.10
N LYS A 80 -17.58 1.41 -14.95
CA LYS A 80 -16.40 1.63 -14.11
C LYS A 80 -16.07 0.35 -13.34
N VAL A 81 -14.78 0.12 -13.10
CA VAL A 81 -14.27 -0.87 -12.14
C VAL A 81 -13.36 -0.14 -11.15
N GLY A 82 -13.49 -0.43 -9.86
CA GLY A 82 -12.71 0.24 -8.81
C GLY A 82 -13.57 0.82 -7.70
N GLY A 83 -13.00 0.85 -6.49
CA GLY A 83 -13.68 1.34 -5.29
C GLY A 83 -14.49 0.27 -4.56
N ASN A 84 -15.10 0.70 -3.46
CA ASN A 84 -16.11 -0.03 -2.69
C ASN A 84 -17.22 0.96 -2.30
N ASN A 85 -18.33 0.45 -1.75
CA ASN A 85 -19.51 1.25 -1.43
C ASN A 85 -20.05 2.08 -2.62
N SER A 86 -20.09 1.49 -3.81
CA SER A 86 -20.47 2.22 -5.02
C SER A 86 -21.95 2.62 -4.99
N PRO A 87 -22.31 3.81 -5.50
CA PRO A 87 -23.71 4.15 -5.77
C PRO A 87 -24.33 3.15 -6.75
N ILE A 88 -25.51 2.64 -6.41
CA ILE A 88 -26.21 1.68 -7.25
C ILE A 88 -27.01 2.45 -8.31
N PRO A 89 -26.73 2.24 -9.60
CA PRO A 89 -27.39 3.00 -10.65
C PRO A 89 -28.84 2.52 -10.87
N ALA A 90 -29.77 3.46 -11.02
CA ALA A 90 -31.18 3.18 -11.31
C ALA A 90 -31.40 2.33 -12.58
N ASP A 91 -30.49 2.45 -13.55
CA ASP A 91 -30.51 1.76 -14.84
C ASP A 91 -29.55 0.55 -14.90
N GLY A 92 -29.16 -0.02 -13.76
CA GLY A 92 -28.26 -1.16 -13.72
C GLY A 92 -28.06 -1.77 -12.34
N PHE A 93 -26.83 -2.16 -12.01
CA PHE A 93 -26.48 -2.85 -10.76
C PHE A 93 -24.99 -2.73 -10.47
N VAL A 94 -24.56 -3.12 -9.27
CA VAL A 94 -23.15 -3.20 -8.87
C VAL A 94 -22.76 -4.66 -8.65
N ILE A 95 -21.64 -5.08 -9.25
CA ILE A 95 -21.00 -6.36 -9.00
C ILE A 95 -19.89 -6.12 -7.98
N SER A 96 -19.90 -6.86 -6.88
CA SER A 96 -19.08 -6.55 -5.72
C SER A 96 -18.38 -7.81 -5.21
N GLY A 97 -17.06 -7.77 -5.12
CA GLY A 97 -16.24 -8.93 -4.82
C GLY A 97 -15.30 -8.71 -3.64
N HIS A 98 -15.08 -9.75 -2.84
CA HIS A 98 -14.01 -9.83 -1.84
C HIS A 98 -13.07 -10.99 -2.17
N GLY A 99 -11.77 -10.90 -1.84
CA GLY A 99 -10.82 -12.01 -2.02
C GLY A 99 -10.85 -12.57 -3.45
N LYS A 100 -11.18 -13.85 -3.61
CA LYS A 100 -11.35 -14.47 -4.93
C LYS A 100 -12.35 -13.74 -5.84
N GLY A 101 -13.47 -13.25 -5.32
CA GLY A 101 -14.45 -12.47 -6.09
C GLY A 101 -13.88 -11.13 -6.58
N ALA A 102 -13.11 -10.43 -5.74
CA ALA A 102 -12.42 -9.20 -6.14
C ALA A 102 -11.38 -9.49 -7.24
N SER A 103 -10.61 -10.57 -7.08
CA SER A 103 -9.66 -11.03 -8.10
C SER A 103 -10.37 -11.32 -9.42
N TRP A 104 -11.52 -12.00 -9.38
CA TRP A 104 -12.30 -12.28 -10.57
C TRP A 104 -12.76 -11.00 -11.28
N ILE A 105 -13.28 -10.00 -10.54
CA ILE A 105 -13.66 -8.70 -11.12
C ILE A 105 -12.46 -8.06 -11.82
N SER A 106 -11.31 -7.98 -11.14
CA SER A 106 -10.10 -7.32 -11.67
C SER A 106 -9.55 -7.98 -12.95
N GLN A 107 -9.79 -9.28 -13.14
CA GLN A 107 -9.29 -10.06 -14.27
C GLN A 107 -10.25 -10.10 -15.46
N ASN A 108 -11.55 -9.93 -15.23
CA ASN A 108 -12.58 -10.23 -16.24
C ASN A 108 -13.45 -9.03 -16.60
N LEU A 109 -13.55 -8.02 -15.73
CA LEU A 109 -14.39 -6.85 -15.96
C LEU A 109 -13.54 -5.60 -16.19
N PHE A 110 -13.93 -4.84 -17.20
CA PHE A 110 -13.40 -3.52 -17.52
C PHE A 110 -14.49 -2.67 -18.20
N PRO A 111 -14.35 -1.34 -18.25
CA PRO A 111 -15.31 -0.48 -18.93
C PRO A 111 -15.60 -0.95 -20.36
N GLY A 112 -16.87 -1.23 -20.68
CA GLY A 112 -17.30 -1.71 -21.99
C GLY A 112 -17.76 -3.17 -22.04
N VAL A 113 -17.38 -4.00 -21.05
CA VAL A 113 -17.87 -5.38 -20.96
C VAL A 113 -19.38 -5.38 -20.79
N ARG A 114 -20.10 -6.14 -21.62
CA ARG A 114 -21.56 -6.28 -21.49
C ARG A 114 -21.84 -7.34 -20.43
N VAL A 115 -22.71 -7.03 -19.47
CA VAL A 115 -23.04 -7.96 -18.38
C VAL A 115 -24.55 -8.03 -18.20
N LYS A 116 -25.05 -9.25 -18.08
CA LYS A 116 -26.44 -9.56 -17.74
C LYS A 116 -26.48 -10.55 -16.60
N ILE A 117 -27.49 -10.43 -15.74
CA ILE A 117 -27.79 -11.41 -14.71
C ILE A 117 -28.80 -12.39 -15.30
N LYS A 118 -28.52 -13.69 -15.24
CA LYS A 118 -29.47 -14.75 -15.57
C LYS A 118 -29.44 -15.77 -14.44
N GLU A 119 -30.57 -15.95 -13.76
CA GLU A 119 -30.65 -16.76 -12.55
C GLU A 119 -29.60 -16.29 -11.53
N ASN A 120 -28.72 -17.17 -11.05
CA ASN A 120 -27.59 -16.84 -10.17
C ASN A 120 -26.25 -16.77 -10.92
N GLN A 121 -26.25 -16.35 -12.18
CA GLN A 121 -25.01 -16.16 -12.96
C GLN A 121 -24.91 -14.76 -13.56
N LEU A 122 -23.67 -14.24 -13.59
CA LEU A 122 -23.30 -13.14 -14.47
C LEU A 122 -22.90 -13.72 -15.80
N ILE A 123 -23.56 -13.32 -16.88
CA ILE A 123 -23.17 -13.59 -18.25
C ILE A 123 -22.44 -12.35 -18.76
N CYS A 124 -21.16 -12.51 -19.07
CA CYS A 124 -20.29 -11.45 -19.55
C CYS A 124 -19.97 -11.68 -21.03
N GLU A 125 -20.07 -10.63 -21.83
CA GLU A 125 -19.72 -10.62 -23.24
C GLU A 125 -18.67 -9.56 -23.53
N VAL A 126 -17.58 -9.99 -24.16
CA VAL A 126 -16.46 -9.13 -24.55
C VAL A 126 -16.21 -9.29 -26.03
N GLY A 127 -16.23 -8.17 -26.74
CA GLY A 127 -15.96 -8.09 -28.18
C GLY A 127 -15.31 -6.75 -28.56
N PRO A 128 -15.13 -6.48 -29.85
CA PRO A 128 -14.50 -5.26 -30.37
C PRO A 128 -15.07 -3.96 -29.77
N ASP A 129 -16.41 -3.89 -29.63
CA ASP A 129 -17.10 -2.74 -29.05
C ASP A 129 -16.69 -2.45 -27.60
N ALA A 130 -16.40 -3.49 -26.81
CA ALA A 130 -15.98 -3.33 -25.43
C ALA A 130 -14.60 -2.66 -25.35
N TYR A 131 -13.67 -3.05 -26.22
CA TYR A 131 -12.33 -2.44 -26.28
C TYR A 131 -12.38 -1.01 -26.85
N LEU A 132 -13.23 -0.74 -27.83
CA LEU A 132 -13.45 0.61 -28.33
C LEU A 132 -14.08 1.51 -27.26
N TYR A 133 -15.05 1.00 -26.50
CA TYR A 133 -15.60 1.71 -25.34
C TYR A 133 -14.51 1.99 -24.30
N TRP A 134 -13.65 1.00 -24.01
CA TRP A 134 -12.56 1.18 -23.06
C TRP A 134 -11.51 2.20 -23.53
N THR A 135 -11.28 2.26 -24.84
CA THR A 135 -10.43 3.28 -25.48
C THR A 135 -11.02 4.67 -25.29
N GLU A 136 -12.31 4.85 -25.60
CA GLU A 136 -13.04 6.11 -25.38
C GLU A 136 -13.06 6.51 -23.90
N TYR A 137 -13.22 5.54 -23.01
CA TYR A 137 -13.14 5.74 -21.56
C TYR A 137 -11.83 6.40 -21.15
N PHE A 138 -10.67 5.87 -21.56
CA PHE A 138 -9.38 6.49 -21.23
C PHE A 138 -9.18 7.85 -21.91
N LEU A 139 -9.63 8.02 -23.15
CA LEU A 139 -9.56 9.31 -23.84
C LEU A 139 -10.36 10.40 -23.12
N ASN A 140 -11.58 10.09 -22.68
CA ASN A 140 -12.42 11.02 -21.92
C ASN A 140 -11.78 11.37 -20.58
N ARG A 141 -11.16 10.40 -19.92
CA ARG A 141 -10.41 10.64 -18.67
C ARG A 141 -9.19 11.52 -18.90
N ALA A 142 -8.43 11.30 -19.97
CA ALA A 142 -7.28 12.12 -20.35
C ALA A 142 -7.70 13.57 -20.63
N LEU A 143 -8.82 13.78 -21.33
CA LEU A 143 -9.41 15.12 -21.54
C LEU A 143 -9.81 15.78 -20.23
N SER A 144 -10.49 15.06 -19.35
CA SER A 144 -10.86 15.60 -18.03
C SER A 144 -9.64 16.01 -17.21
N ASN A 145 -8.54 15.27 -17.32
CA ASN A 145 -7.28 15.63 -16.66
C ASN A 145 -6.64 16.87 -17.30
N LEU A 146 -6.68 17.00 -18.64
CA LEU A 146 -6.26 18.23 -19.31
C LEU A 146 -7.05 19.45 -18.84
N GLU A 147 -8.38 19.36 -18.74
CA GLU A 147 -9.20 20.46 -18.20
C GLU A 147 -8.78 20.87 -16.79
N LYS A 148 -8.45 19.88 -15.94
CA LYS A 148 -8.00 20.11 -14.55
C LYS A 148 -6.58 20.67 -14.47
N PHE A 149 -5.70 20.29 -15.38
CA PHE A 149 -4.26 20.53 -15.26
C PHE A 149 -3.67 21.40 -16.38
N ALA A 150 -4.48 21.93 -17.30
CA ALA A 150 -4.02 22.71 -18.46
C ALA A 150 -3.05 23.85 -18.09
N GLN A 151 -3.22 24.45 -16.90
CA GLN A 151 -2.39 25.55 -16.42
C GLN A 151 -1.09 25.09 -15.73
N GLN A 152 -0.93 23.79 -15.46
CA GLN A 152 0.27 23.25 -14.85
C GLN A 152 1.29 22.97 -15.95
N LYS A 153 2.46 23.61 -15.87
CA LYS A 153 3.62 23.25 -16.68
C LYS A 153 4.59 22.48 -15.82
N SER A 154 4.82 21.21 -16.15
CA SER A 154 5.83 20.35 -15.50
C SER A 154 6.67 19.66 -16.56
N THR A 155 7.89 19.27 -16.18
CA THR A 155 8.76 18.48 -17.05
C THR A 155 8.01 17.21 -17.52
N GLY A 156 7.94 16.99 -18.83
CA GLY A 156 7.26 15.82 -19.42
C GLY A 156 5.75 15.99 -19.67
N PHE A 157 5.13 17.09 -19.24
CA PHE A 157 3.70 17.38 -19.48
C PHE A 157 3.55 18.57 -20.43
N ASP A 158 3.01 18.30 -21.63
CA ASP A 158 2.70 19.28 -22.67
C ASP A 158 1.21 19.19 -23.01
N PRO A 159 0.36 20.08 -22.45
CA PRO A 159 -1.08 20.06 -22.64
C PRO A 159 -1.51 20.13 -24.11
N ASP A 160 -0.85 20.96 -24.92
CA ASP A 160 -1.22 21.20 -26.31
C ASP A 160 -0.89 19.98 -27.17
N ARG A 161 0.30 19.43 -26.98
CA ARG A 161 0.70 18.18 -27.66
C ARG A 161 -0.22 17.02 -27.27
N LEU A 162 -0.59 16.92 -26.00
CA LEU A 162 -1.47 15.87 -25.51
C LEU A 162 -2.90 16.02 -26.06
N ALA A 163 -3.44 17.25 -26.09
CA ALA A 163 -4.75 17.55 -26.66
C ALA A 163 -4.83 17.19 -28.15
N ASN A 164 -3.77 17.50 -28.91
CA ASN A 164 -3.67 17.15 -30.32
C ASN A 164 -3.61 15.62 -30.54
N ALA A 165 -2.82 14.91 -29.72
CA ALA A 165 -2.72 13.46 -29.79
C ALA A 165 -4.05 12.76 -29.44
N ILE A 166 -4.74 13.23 -28.40
CA ILE A 166 -6.09 12.76 -28.05
C ILE A 166 -7.06 12.99 -29.21
N SER A 167 -7.09 14.20 -29.78
CA SER A 167 -7.98 14.54 -30.89
C SER A 167 -7.73 13.67 -32.12
N ALA A 168 -6.47 13.38 -32.43
CA ALA A 168 -6.10 12.47 -33.52
C ALA A 168 -6.58 11.03 -33.24
N LEU A 169 -6.40 10.53 -32.02
CA LEU A 169 -6.83 9.18 -31.65
C LEU A 169 -8.36 9.06 -31.64
N GLN A 170 -9.10 10.08 -31.18
CA GLN A 170 -10.56 10.12 -31.25
C GLN A 170 -11.07 9.98 -32.69
N LYS A 171 -10.46 10.68 -33.65
CA LYS A 171 -10.80 10.54 -35.07
C LYS A 171 -10.57 9.11 -35.57
N ASN A 172 -9.44 8.50 -35.21
CA ASN A 172 -9.13 7.11 -35.57
C ASN A 172 -10.14 6.12 -34.96
N VAL A 173 -10.50 6.30 -33.68
CA VAL A 173 -11.51 5.47 -33.01
C VAL A 173 -12.87 5.59 -33.68
N GLN A 174 -13.29 6.79 -34.09
CA GLN A 174 -14.53 6.99 -34.82
C GLN A 174 -14.51 6.28 -36.19
N GLN A 175 -13.38 6.30 -36.89
CA GLN A 175 -13.22 5.56 -38.15
C GLN A 175 -13.29 4.04 -37.93
N LEU A 176 -12.75 3.51 -36.84
CA LEU A 176 -12.85 2.10 -36.49
C LEU A 176 -14.29 1.70 -36.16
N LYS A 177 -15.02 2.52 -35.40
CA LYS A 177 -16.44 2.25 -35.06
C LYS A 177 -17.35 2.21 -36.28
N ASN A 178 -17.01 2.94 -37.34
CA ASN A 178 -17.78 2.97 -38.59
C ASN A 178 -17.48 1.78 -39.51
N GLN A 179 -16.50 0.93 -39.20
CA GLN A 179 -16.19 -0.26 -39.99
C GLN A 179 -17.09 -1.43 -39.56
N PRO A 180 -17.69 -2.20 -40.49
CA PRO A 180 -18.47 -3.38 -40.14
C PRO A 180 -17.67 -4.47 -39.39
N ARG A 181 -16.37 -4.55 -39.67
CA ARG A 181 -15.41 -5.46 -39.01
C ARG A 181 -14.08 -4.72 -38.82
N PRO A 182 -13.93 -3.92 -37.75
CA PRO A 182 -12.71 -3.18 -37.51
C PRO A 182 -11.53 -4.12 -37.25
N ASP A 183 -10.37 -3.73 -37.74
CA ASP A 183 -9.11 -4.46 -37.55
C ASP A 183 -8.74 -4.49 -36.06
N SER A 184 -8.67 -5.70 -35.49
CA SER A 184 -8.44 -5.87 -34.07
C SER A 184 -7.05 -5.42 -33.60
N LEU A 185 -6.02 -5.48 -34.45
CA LEU A 185 -4.71 -4.93 -34.12
C LEU A 185 -4.76 -3.41 -34.00
N LYS A 186 -5.57 -2.76 -34.85
CA LYS A 186 -5.81 -1.31 -34.75
C LYS A 186 -6.59 -0.94 -33.50
N ILE A 187 -7.58 -1.75 -33.09
CA ILE A 187 -8.31 -1.54 -31.83
C ILE A 187 -7.37 -1.65 -30.64
N MET A 188 -6.56 -2.71 -30.57
CA MET A 188 -5.61 -2.90 -29.47
C MET A 188 -4.54 -1.81 -29.43
N SER A 189 -4.03 -1.39 -30.59
CA SER A 189 -3.11 -0.25 -30.69
C SER A 189 -3.77 1.05 -30.21
N ALA A 190 -5.02 1.30 -30.58
CA ALA A 190 -5.76 2.46 -30.10
C ALA A 190 -5.98 2.43 -28.59
N LEU A 191 -6.32 1.27 -28.03
CA LEU A 191 -6.48 1.10 -26.58
C LEU A 191 -5.16 1.35 -25.84
N GLN A 192 -4.05 0.78 -26.30
CA GLN A 192 -2.73 1.00 -25.73
C GLN A 192 -2.34 2.48 -25.77
N GLU A 193 -2.53 3.16 -26.91
CA GLU A 193 -2.25 4.58 -27.02
C GLU A 193 -3.18 5.41 -26.12
N SER A 194 -4.47 5.06 -26.01
CA SER A 194 -5.39 5.79 -25.10
C SER A 194 -4.97 5.70 -23.63
N LYS A 195 -4.51 4.52 -23.18
CA LYS A 195 -3.93 4.33 -21.84
C LYS A 195 -2.68 5.18 -21.65
N ARG A 196 -1.78 5.17 -22.64
CA ARG A 196 -0.56 5.98 -22.63
C ARG A 196 -0.87 7.48 -22.52
N LEU A 197 -1.80 7.99 -23.32
CA LEU A 197 -2.24 9.40 -23.27
C LEU A 197 -2.91 9.72 -21.92
N PHE A 198 -3.69 8.78 -21.38
CA PHE A 198 -4.25 8.90 -20.03
C PHE A 198 -3.16 8.97 -18.96
N TYR A 199 -2.13 8.13 -19.00
CA TYR A 199 -1.02 8.20 -18.04
C TYR A 199 -0.26 9.52 -18.14
N GLN A 200 0.04 9.96 -19.37
CA GLN A 200 0.68 11.25 -19.65
C GLN A 200 -0.16 12.46 -19.23
N SER A 201 -1.47 12.29 -19.02
CA SER A 201 -2.35 13.38 -18.58
C SER A 201 -2.19 13.76 -17.10
N TYR A 202 -1.40 13.00 -16.33
CA TYR A 202 -1.08 13.29 -14.94
C TYR A 202 0.27 14.01 -14.84
N PRO A 203 0.31 15.31 -14.54
CA PRO A 203 1.56 16.04 -14.41
C PRO A 203 2.33 15.61 -13.15
N SER A 204 3.66 15.69 -13.23
CA SER A 204 4.51 15.58 -12.05
C SER A 204 4.50 16.87 -11.23
N LYS A 205 4.44 16.73 -9.90
CA LYS A 205 4.47 17.88 -8.99
C LYS A 205 5.90 18.17 -8.52
N LYS A 206 6.36 19.42 -8.70
CA LYS A 206 7.67 19.87 -8.20
C LYS A 206 7.70 19.81 -6.67
N GLY A 207 8.80 19.29 -6.12
CA GLY A 207 8.99 19.17 -4.67
C GLY A 207 8.14 18.08 -4.00
N GLU A 208 7.38 17.30 -4.77
CA GLU A 208 6.64 16.16 -4.23
C GLU A 208 7.58 15.02 -3.85
N LEU A 209 7.34 14.44 -2.67
CA LEU A 209 7.99 13.21 -2.25
C LEU A 209 7.34 12.02 -2.95
N ARG A 210 8.13 11.31 -3.76
CA ARG A 210 7.77 10.07 -4.45
C ARG A 210 8.66 8.98 -3.90
N ALA A 211 8.21 8.40 -2.79
CA ALA A 211 8.94 7.36 -2.08
C ALA A 211 8.50 5.96 -2.49
N VAL A 212 9.41 5.00 -2.30
CA VAL A 212 9.08 3.58 -2.35
C VAL A 212 9.67 2.90 -1.13
N TRP A 213 8.85 2.11 -0.43
CA TRP A 213 9.38 1.09 0.46
C TRP A 213 9.97 -0.02 -0.41
N TYR A 214 11.16 -0.48 -0.03
CA TYR A 214 11.94 -1.39 -0.85
C TYR A 214 12.50 -2.55 -0.05
N HIS A 215 12.04 -3.75 -0.38
CA HIS A 215 12.67 -4.99 0.07
C HIS A 215 13.80 -5.37 -0.91
N ILE A 216 15.04 -5.44 -0.41
CA ILE A 216 16.22 -5.67 -1.26
C ILE A 216 16.25 -7.13 -1.72
N ARG A 217 15.94 -7.35 -3.00
CA ARG A 217 16.03 -8.67 -3.67
C ARG A 217 17.38 -8.92 -4.37
N ALA A 218 18.15 -7.86 -4.56
CA ALA A 218 19.47 -7.92 -5.18
C ALA A 218 20.41 -8.81 -4.35
N LYS A 219 21.22 -9.60 -5.03
CA LYS A 219 22.24 -10.46 -4.40
C LYS A 219 23.65 -9.89 -4.49
N LYS A 220 23.84 -8.86 -5.30
CA LYS A 220 25.12 -8.21 -5.57
C LYS A 220 24.92 -6.74 -5.99
N PRO A 221 25.97 -5.90 -5.91
CA PRO A 221 25.87 -4.47 -6.18
C PRO A 221 25.28 -4.12 -7.55
N GLU A 222 25.60 -4.86 -8.62
CA GLU A 222 25.13 -4.53 -9.97
C GLU A 222 23.61 -4.70 -10.13
N GLU A 223 23.04 -5.69 -9.45
CA GLU A 223 21.58 -5.91 -9.44
C GLU A 223 20.87 -4.82 -8.64
N LEU A 224 21.48 -4.37 -7.54
CA LEU A 224 20.96 -3.27 -6.74
C LEU A 224 21.00 -1.95 -7.52
N GLU A 225 22.09 -1.68 -8.24
CA GLU A 225 22.18 -0.52 -9.13
C GLU A 225 21.12 -0.55 -10.23
N GLN A 226 20.82 -1.71 -10.82
CA GLN A 226 19.73 -1.83 -11.79
C GLN A 226 18.36 -1.50 -11.18
N ALA A 227 18.09 -1.97 -9.95
CA ALA A 227 16.86 -1.64 -9.26
C ALA A 227 16.74 -0.14 -8.96
N VAL A 228 17.80 0.50 -8.45
CA VAL A 228 17.81 1.95 -8.17
C VAL A 228 17.68 2.77 -9.45
N LYS A 229 18.35 2.36 -10.54
CA LYS A 229 18.18 3.00 -11.84
C LYS A 229 16.74 2.92 -12.31
N GLN A 230 16.10 1.75 -12.18
CA GLN A 230 14.69 1.61 -12.52
C GLN A 230 13.81 2.51 -11.65
N MET A 231 14.03 2.59 -10.33
CA MET A 231 13.32 3.53 -9.46
C MET A 231 13.46 4.98 -9.96
N LYS A 232 14.68 5.41 -10.30
CA LYS A 232 14.92 6.75 -10.85
C LYS A 232 14.17 6.99 -12.16
N GLU A 233 14.13 6.00 -13.06
CA GLU A 233 13.35 6.07 -14.31
C GLU A 233 11.84 6.17 -14.08
N LEU A 234 11.32 5.67 -12.95
CA LEU A 234 9.93 5.83 -12.53
C LEU A 234 9.66 7.17 -11.83
N GLY A 235 10.65 8.06 -11.74
CA GLY A 235 10.51 9.35 -11.06
C GLY A 235 10.61 9.29 -9.53
N VAL A 236 10.92 8.14 -8.95
CA VAL A 236 11.17 8.00 -7.50
C VAL A 236 12.31 8.93 -7.10
N ASN A 237 12.16 9.61 -5.96
CA ASN A 237 13.18 10.49 -5.41
C ASN A 237 13.54 10.19 -3.95
N VAL A 238 12.87 9.21 -3.33
CA VAL A 238 13.19 8.70 -1.99
C VAL A 238 13.11 7.18 -1.99
N ILE A 239 14.15 6.52 -1.48
CA ILE A 239 14.18 5.08 -1.27
C ILE A 239 14.07 4.82 0.23
N CYS A 240 13.10 3.99 0.63
CA CYS A 240 12.94 3.53 2.00
C CYS A 240 13.33 2.03 2.11
N PRO A 241 14.62 1.69 2.26
CA PRO A 241 15.08 0.30 2.25
C PRO A 241 14.79 -0.42 3.58
N GLU A 242 14.26 -1.65 3.50
CA GLU A 242 14.04 -2.50 4.67
C GLU A 242 15.38 -2.91 5.28
N THR A 243 15.76 -2.24 6.36
CA THR A 243 17.15 -2.22 6.81
C THR A 243 17.39 -3.09 8.04
N ILE A 244 16.36 -3.24 8.88
CA ILE A 244 16.33 -4.17 10.00
C ILE A 244 15.00 -4.91 9.93
N TYR A 245 15.05 -6.22 9.74
CA TYR A 245 13.86 -7.07 9.65
C TYR A 245 14.18 -8.51 10.00
N GLY A 246 13.18 -9.25 10.50
CA GLY A 246 13.29 -10.68 10.81
C GLY A 246 14.41 -11.05 11.80
N GLY A 247 14.87 -10.09 12.62
CA GLY A 247 16.00 -10.27 13.53
C GLY A 247 17.38 -10.12 12.89
N TYR A 248 17.47 -9.48 11.72
CA TYR A 248 18.73 -9.23 11.02
C TYR A 248 18.88 -7.76 10.63
N ALA A 249 20.12 -7.30 10.47
CA ALA A 249 20.44 -6.08 9.76
C ALA A 249 20.88 -6.39 8.32
N ILE A 250 20.63 -5.49 7.36
CA ILE A 250 21.14 -5.68 5.99
C ILE A 250 22.65 -5.42 5.87
N TYR A 251 23.22 -4.65 6.80
CA TYR A 251 24.60 -4.21 6.81
C TYR A 251 25.43 -4.95 7.89
N PRO A 252 26.77 -5.10 7.70
CA PRO A 252 27.62 -5.85 8.62
C PRO A 252 27.87 -5.09 9.93
N ASN A 253 28.13 -5.84 11.01
CA ASN A 253 28.54 -5.31 12.31
C ASN A 253 27.55 -4.27 12.88
N ALA A 254 26.25 -4.54 12.80
CA ALA A 254 25.23 -3.65 13.34
C ALA A 254 25.26 -3.58 14.88
N HIS A 255 25.37 -4.74 15.51
CA HIS A 255 25.53 -4.94 16.96
C HIS A 255 25.98 -6.40 17.21
N PRO A 256 26.72 -6.72 18.29
CA PRO A 256 27.13 -8.10 18.58
C PRO A 256 25.97 -9.11 18.61
N ASP A 257 24.81 -8.69 19.11
CA ASP A 257 23.58 -9.49 19.15
C ASP A 257 22.68 -9.39 17.90
N LEU A 258 23.03 -8.57 16.90
CA LEU A 258 22.24 -8.41 15.69
C LEU A 258 23.06 -8.85 14.47
N PRO A 259 22.90 -10.11 14.01
CA PRO A 259 23.65 -10.60 12.86
C PRO A 259 23.24 -9.89 11.57
N GLN A 260 24.16 -9.86 10.60
CA GLN A 260 23.81 -9.48 9.24
C GLN A 260 22.92 -10.58 8.62
N ASN A 261 21.96 -10.17 7.78
CA ASN A 261 21.13 -11.11 7.05
C ASN A 261 22.02 -12.02 6.17
N PRO A 262 21.84 -13.36 6.22
CA PRO A 262 22.63 -14.30 5.43
C PRO A 262 22.69 -14.02 3.93
N GLN A 263 21.66 -13.39 3.36
CA GLN A 263 21.62 -12.99 1.95
C GLN A 263 22.74 -12.01 1.58
N PHE A 264 23.22 -11.22 2.53
CA PHE A 264 24.14 -10.10 2.29
C PHE A 264 25.56 -10.36 2.79
N ILE A 265 25.85 -11.57 3.29
CA ILE A 265 27.21 -11.92 3.71
C ILE A 265 28.18 -11.73 2.54
N GLY A 266 29.27 -11.01 2.82
CA GLY A 266 30.30 -10.67 1.82
C GLY A 266 30.11 -9.32 1.14
N TRP A 267 29.01 -8.60 1.38
CA TRP A 267 28.83 -7.23 0.90
C TRP A 267 27.93 -6.39 1.81
N ASP A 268 27.85 -5.08 1.54
CA ASP A 268 27.09 -4.13 2.35
C ASP A 268 26.05 -3.39 1.48
N PRO A 269 24.79 -3.88 1.44
CA PRO A 269 23.73 -3.26 0.67
C PRO A 269 23.40 -1.83 1.11
N LEU A 270 23.56 -1.49 2.40
CA LEU A 270 23.26 -0.14 2.88
C LEU A 270 24.34 0.84 2.42
N ALA A 271 25.63 0.45 2.50
CA ALA A 271 26.72 1.24 1.94
C ALA A 271 26.53 1.47 0.43
N GLU A 272 26.13 0.43 -0.31
CA GLU A 272 25.89 0.54 -1.74
C GLU A 272 24.67 1.42 -2.06
N LEU A 273 23.59 1.34 -1.26
CA LEU A 273 22.45 2.26 -1.39
C LEU A 273 22.84 3.72 -1.12
N VAL A 274 23.74 4.01 -0.18
CA VAL A 274 24.26 5.36 0.05
C VAL A 274 25.03 5.86 -1.18
N ARG A 275 25.90 5.02 -1.76
CA ARG A 275 26.62 5.37 -2.99
C ARG A 275 25.66 5.65 -4.15
N LEU A 276 24.64 4.81 -4.30
CA LEU A 276 23.66 4.93 -5.37
C LEU A 276 22.70 6.11 -5.16
N SER A 277 22.31 6.40 -3.93
CA SER A 277 21.45 7.54 -3.60
C SER A 277 22.14 8.86 -3.95
N GLN A 278 23.44 8.99 -3.68
CA GLN A 278 24.26 10.11 -4.13
C GLN A 278 24.37 10.17 -5.67
N LYS A 279 24.68 9.04 -6.32
CA LYS A 279 24.82 8.96 -7.79
C LYS A 279 23.55 9.37 -8.54
N TYR A 280 22.38 8.99 -8.02
CA TYR A 280 21.09 9.24 -8.67
C TYR A 280 20.31 10.40 -8.04
N GLU A 281 20.91 11.15 -7.11
CA GLU A 281 20.30 12.28 -6.40
C GLU A 281 18.94 11.92 -5.79
N MET A 282 18.93 10.83 -5.03
CA MET A 282 17.76 10.32 -4.31
C MET A 282 18.01 10.38 -2.82
N LYS A 283 16.95 10.58 -2.03
CA LYS A 283 17.04 10.48 -0.57
C LYS A 283 16.99 9.02 -0.12
N LEU A 284 17.60 8.75 1.02
CA LEU A 284 17.62 7.42 1.63
C LEU A 284 17.08 7.49 3.07
N ILE A 285 15.93 6.85 3.29
CA ILE A 285 15.25 6.82 4.60
C ILE A 285 15.03 5.36 5.01
N PRO A 286 16.01 4.70 5.65
CA PRO A 286 15.85 3.34 6.15
C PRO A 286 14.63 3.17 7.06
N TRP A 287 13.84 2.14 6.79
CA TRP A 287 12.81 1.67 7.74
C TRP A 287 13.29 0.42 8.48
N VAL A 288 12.97 0.38 9.78
CA VAL A 288 13.48 -0.61 10.73
C VAL A 288 12.35 -1.20 11.55
N TRP A 289 12.32 -2.53 11.67
CA TRP A 289 11.39 -3.19 12.57
C TRP A 289 11.86 -2.97 14.02
N VAL A 290 11.00 -2.37 14.84
CA VAL A 290 11.35 -2.04 16.23
C VAL A 290 11.00 -3.18 17.18
N PHE A 291 9.72 -3.37 17.50
CA PHE A 291 9.33 -4.35 18.50
C PHE A 291 9.00 -5.69 17.87
N PHE A 292 8.51 -5.73 16.63
CA PHE A 292 8.38 -6.99 15.90
C PHE A 292 9.77 -7.50 15.49
N VAL A 293 10.15 -8.67 15.98
CA VAL A 293 11.49 -9.24 15.73
C VAL A 293 11.47 -10.45 14.82
N GLY A 294 10.31 -10.75 14.23
CA GLY A 294 10.12 -11.85 13.28
C GLY A 294 9.32 -13.01 13.85
N ARG A 295 9.48 -14.17 13.21
CA ARG A 295 8.82 -15.42 13.58
C ARG A 295 9.80 -16.31 14.34
N GLU A 296 9.42 -17.55 14.62
CA GLU A 296 10.22 -18.54 15.34
C GLU A 296 11.66 -18.73 14.78
N ASN A 297 11.84 -18.57 13.48
CA ASN A 297 13.15 -18.66 12.82
C ASN A 297 14.03 -17.41 12.97
N SER A 298 13.56 -16.35 13.64
CA SER A 298 14.36 -15.17 13.91
C SER A 298 15.50 -15.51 14.89
N PRO A 299 16.73 -15.06 14.64
CA PRO A 299 17.84 -15.26 15.57
C PRO A 299 17.60 -14.54 16.90
N LEU A 300 16.87 -13.42 16.90
CA LEU A 300 16.54 -12.67 18.11
C LEU A 300 15.49 -13.37 18.96
N VAL A 301 14.53 -14.07 18.35
CA VAL A 301 13.52 -14.85 19.10
C VAL A 301 14.20 -15.96 19.90
N ASN A 302 15.20 -16.62 19.31
CA ASN A 302 15.91 -17.71 19.97
C ASN A 302 16.98 -17.23 20.96
N SER A 303 17.77 -16.23 20.59
CA SER A 303 18.89 -15.75 21.42
C SER A 303 18.50 -14.79 22.54
N LYS A 304 17.33 -14.14 22.45
CA LYS A 304 16.83 -13.12 23.40
C LYS A 304 15.41 -13.43 23.87
N ALA A 305 15.12 -14.70 24.16
CA ALA A 305 13.78 -15.15 24.55
C ALA A 305 13.24 -14.42 25.79
N ASP A 306 14.10 -14.07 26.74
CA ASP A 306 13.76 -13.31 27.95
C ASP A 306 13.31 -11.86 27.67
N TRP A 307 13.65 -11.32 26.49
CA TRP A 307 13.26 -9.98 26.06
C TRP A 307 11.86 -9.93 25.46
N LEU A 308 11.31 -11.09 25.06
CA LEU A 308 10.04 -11.19 24.37
C LEU A 308 8.88 -10.69 25.24
N ALA A 309 7.90 -10.08 24.58
CA ALA A 309 6.61 -9.79 25.16
C ALA A 309 5.86 -11.10 25.43
N VAL A 310 4.99 -11.06 26.42
CA VAL A 310 4.14 -12.19 26.81
C VAL A 310 2.68 -11.75 26.66
N ASN A 311 1.86 -12.59 26.03
CA ASN A 311 0.43 -12.38 25.88
C ASN A 311 -0.34 -12.76 27.15
N TYR A 312 -1.64 -12.48 27.17
CA TYR A 312 -2.52 -12.81 28.30
C TYR A 312 -2.45 -14.29 28.71
N SER A 313 -2.36 -15.20 27.74
CA SER A 313 -2.26 -16.66 27.92
C SER A 313 -0.86 -17.14 28.34
N GLY A 314 0.10 -16.25 28.58
CA GLY A 314 1.46 -16.62 28.98
C GLY A 314 2.39 -17.04 27.83
N GLN A 315 2.01 -16.81 26.57
CA GLN A 315 2.78 -17.19 25.38
C GLN A 315 3.49 -15.98 24.73
N HIS A 316 4.56 -16.24 23.96
CA HIS A 316 5.30 -15.18 23.24
C HIS A 316 4.76 -14.88 21.85
N ALA A 317 4.20 -15.88 21.16
CA ALA A 317 3.70 -15.73 19.80
C ALA A 317 2.33 -15.05 19.79
N SER A 318 2.09 -14.18 18.81
CA SER A 318 0.77 -13.62 18.57
C SER A 318 -0.16 -14.63 17.90
N GLU A 319 -1.38 -14.72 18.43
CA GLU A 319 -2.49 -15.46 17.82
C GLU A 319 -3.12 -14.64 16.68
N MET A 320 -3.35 -13.35 16.92
CA MET A 320 -4.01 -12.43 15.97
C MET A 320 -3.13 -12.06 14.79
N GLU A 321 -1.81 -12.05 15.00
CA GLU A 321 -0.80 -11.94 13.96
C GLU A 321 0.03 -13.23 13.96
N LYS A 322 -0.63 -14.32 13.56
CA LYS A 322 -0.19 -15.71 13.72
C LYS A 322 1.33 -15.87 13.59
N GLY A 323 1.99 -16.21 14.70
CA GLY A 323 3.41 -16.55 14.77
C GLY A 323 4.37 -15.37 14.84
N TYR A 324 3.87 -14.13 14.92
CA TYR A 324 4.73 -12.97 15.17
C TYR A 324 5.21 -12.94 16.61
N HIS A 325 6.48 -12.60 16.80
CA HIS A 325 7.12 -12.42 18.09
C HIS A 325 7.59 -10.99 18.23
N PHE A 326 7.33 -10.40 19.39
CA PHE A 326 7.68 -9.02 19.68
C PHE A 326 8.58 -8.95 20.91
N PHE A 327 9.58 -8.07 20.92
CA PHE A 327 10.23 -7.65 22.14
C PHE A 327 9.28 -6.83 23.02
N CYS A 328 9.45 -6.94 24.33
CA CYS A 328 8.66 -6.21 25.32
C CYS A 328 9.09 -4.73 25.37
N PRO A 329 8.21 -3.77 24.99
CA PRO A 329 8.51 -2.34 25.04
C PRO A 329 8.77 -1.78 26.45
N ALA A 330 8.45 -2.51 27.52
CA ALA A 330 8.66 -2.04 28.88
C ALA A 330 10.12 -2.17 29.37
N ARG A 331 10.96 -2.92 28.65
CA ARG A 331 12.31 -3.31 29.06
C ARG A 331 13.36 -2.30 28.58
N ASP A 332 14.16 -1.75 29.49
CA ASP A 332 15.17 -0.74 29.11
C ASP A 332 16.38 -1.30 28.37
N HIS A 333 16.76 -2.57 28.58
CA HIS A 333 17.83 -3.18 27.79
C HIS A 333 17.42 -3.38 26.32
N VAL A 334 16.13 -3.63 26.03
CA VAL A 334 15.60 -3.64 24.65
C VAL A 334 15.74 -2.26 24.02
N HIS A 335 15.39 -1.20 24.76
CA HIS A 335 15.58 0.17 24.28
C HIS A 335 17.06 0.47 24.01
N ASN A 336 17.95 0.10 24.92
CA ASN A 336 19.38 0.37 24.78
C ASN A 336 19.99 -0.39 23.59
N PHE A 337 19.58 -1.64 23.36
CA PHE A 337 19.96 -2.43 22.20
C PHE A 337 19.62 -1.70 20.89
N TRP A 338 18.36 -1.28 20.71
CA TRP A 338 17.97 -0.58 19.48
C TRP A 338 18.63 0.79 19.32
N LEU A 339 18.79 1.56 20.42
CA LEU A 339 19.51 2.84 20.36
C LEU A 339 20.97 2.66 19.94
N GLN A 340 21.64 1.59 20.39
CA GLN A 340 23.00 1.27 19.95
C GLN A 340 23.04 0.88 18.48
N VAL A 341 22.12 0.02 18.02
CA VAL A 341 22.00 -0.34 16.61
C VAL A 341 21.78 0.90 15.74
N TYR A 342 20.86 1.79 16.12
CA TYR A 342 20.58 3.02 15.36
C TYR A 342 21.76 3.98 15.38
N ARG A 343 22.43 4.15 16.52
CA ARG A 343 23.66 4.97 16.59
C ARG A 343 24.75 4.42 15.66
N THR A 344 24.99 3.10 15.67
CA THR A 344 25.96 2.47 14.76
C THR A 344 25.62 2.74 13.30
N MET A 345 24.35 2.61 12.92
CA MET A 345 23.89 2.87 11.56
C MET A 345 24.07 4.34 11.16
N LEU A 346 23.53 5.27 11.97
CA LEU A 346 23.54 6.70 11.66
C LEU A 346 24.95 7.30 11.70
N SER A 347 25.88 6.75 12.49
CA SER A 347 27.29 7.17 12.48
C SER A 347 28.08 6.67 11.29
N ARG A 348 27.63 5.61 10.61
CA ARG A 348 28.37 4.97 9.49
C ARG A 348 27.85 5.36 8.11
N TYR A 349 26.57 5.69 8.01
CA TYR A 349 25.89 5.93 6.74
C TYR A 349 25.30 7.34 6.70
N GLN A 350 25.48 8.03 5.57
CA GLN A 350 24.81 9.30 5.32
C GLN A 350 23.37 9.02 4.91
N LEU A 351 22.44 9.25 5.83
CA LEU A 351 21.01 8.95 5.69
C LEU A 351 20.19 10.23 5.86
N ASP A 352 19.08 10.36 5.12
CA ASP A 352 18.17 11.52 5.20
C ASP A 352 17.14 11.39 6.33
N GLY A 353 16.88 10.15 6.77
CA GLY A 353 15.90 9.88 7.80
C GLY A 353 16.04 8.50 8.43
N LEU A 354 15.28 8.28 9.50
CA LEU A 354 15.05 6.99 10.14
C LEU A 354 13.55 6.79 10.30
N GLN A 355 13.02 5.70 9.77
CA GLN A 355 11.60 5.38 9.81
C GLN A 355 11.35 4.18 10.73
N LEU A 356 10.56 4.40 11.79
CA LEU A 356 10.22 3.36 12.76
C LEU A 356 8.99 2.58 12.29
N ASP A 357 9.17 1.31 11.93
CA ASP A 357 8.07 0.38 11.67
C ASP A 357 7.93 -0.64 12.80
N TYR A 358 6.74 -1.24 12.94
CA TYR A 358 6.39 -2.10 14.05
C TYR A 358 6.71 -1.49 15.42
N ILE A 359 6.65 -0.14 15.51
CA ILE A 359 6.73 0.64 16.74
C ILE A 359 5.39 0.57 17.49
N ARG A 360 5.03 -0.65 17.89
CA ARG A 360 3.70 -1.01 18.40
C ARG A 360 3.70 -2.38 19.07
N TYR A 361 2.59 -2.72 19.71
CA TYR A 361 2.28 -4.09 20.11
C TYR A 361 1.55 -4.84 18.98
N PRO A 362 1.43 -6.18 19.09
CA PRO A 362 0.51 -6.94 18.25
C PRO A 362 -0.94 -6.46 18.34
N VAL A 363 -1.81 -6.94 17.44
CA VAL A 363 -3.27 -6.74 17.59
C VAL A 363 -3.69 -7.18 19.00
N SER A 364 -4.24 -6.24 19.76
CA SER A 364 -4.59 -6.41 21.18
C SER A 364 -6.10 -6.50 21.42
N MET A 365 -6.87 -6.85 20.39
CA MET A 365 -8.32 -7.09 20.45
C MET A 365 -8.67 -8.46 19.85
N PRO A 366 -9.57 -9.26 20.46
CA PRO A 366 -10.19 -9.04 21.78
C PRO A 366 -9.15 -8.95 22.92
N TYR A 367 -9.56 -8.46 24.10
CA TYR A 367 -8.62 -7.97 25.13
C TYR A 367 -7.66 -9.05 25.65
N ASP A 368 -8.12 -10.30 25.67
CA ASP A 368 -7.40 -11.52 26.05
C ASP A 368 -6.36 -11.93 25.00
N LYS A 369 -6.26 -11.21 23.88
CA LYS A 369 -5.18 -11.36 22.88
C LYS A 369 -4.07 -10.33 23.06
N GLY A 370 -4.21 -9.43 24.03
CA GLY A 370 -3.24 -8.38 24.32
C GLY A 370 -1.91 -8.89 24.88
N PHE A 371 -0.91 -8.01 24.81
CA PHE A 371 0.48 -8.27 25.24
C PHE A 371 0.91 -7.41 26.44
N CYS A 372 2.16 -7.60 26.89
CA CYS A 372 2.76 -7.03 28.11
C CYS A 372 2.27 -7.70 29.40
N TYR A 373 1.97 -8.98 29.39
CA TYR A 373 1.64 -9.74 30.61
C TYR A 373 2.85 -10.47 31.20
N CYS A 374 4.07 -10.10 30.80
CA CYS A 374 5.27 -10.64 31.42
C CYS A 374 5.41 -10.12 32.86
N GLU A 375 6.15 -10.85 33.68
CA GLU A 375 6.37 -10.51 35.10
C GLU A 375 6.85 -9.07 35.29
N HIS A 376 7.74 -8.58 34.41
CA HIS A 376 8.24 -7.20 34.45
C HIS A 376 7.13 -6.16 34.27
N CYS A 377 6.28 -6.31 33.25
CA CYS A 377 5.16 -5.37 33.02
C CYS A 377 4.15 -5.42 34.17
N ARG A 378 3.79 -6.64 34.61
CA ARG A 378 2.82 -6.87 35.69
C ARG A 378 3.29 -6.21 36.98
N LYS A 379 4.52 -6.47 37.41
CA LYS A 379 5.11 -5.85 38.61
C LYS A 379 5.11 -4.33 38.54
N GLN A 380 5.53 -3.74 37.42
CA GLN A 380 5.52 -2.29 37.27
C GLN A 380 4.11 -1.70 37.43
N PHE A 381 3.11 -2.33 36.83
CA PHE A 381 1.73 -1.85 36.94
C PHE A 381 1.14 -2.07 38.34
N THR A 382 1.38 -3.23 38.96
CA THR A 382 0.93 -3.52 40.32
C THR A 382 1.53 -2.54 41.33
N LEU A 383 2.78 -2.10 41.15
CA LEU A 383 3.39 -1.09 42.03
C LEU A 383 2.66 0.27 41.94
N ASP A 384 2.26 0.68 40.74
CA ASP A 384 1.59 1.97 40.53
C ASP A 384 0.11 1.97 40.94
N TYR A 385 -0.56 0.82 40.84
CA TYR A 385 -2.03 0.75 40.94
C TYR A 385 -2.58 -0.32 41.90
N LEU A 386 -1.71 -1.08 42.56
CA LEU A 386 -2.05 -2.12 43.55
C LEU A 386 -2.95 -3.25 43.02
N VAL A 387 -3.00 -3.44 41.70
CA VAL A 387 -3.80 -4.47 41.02
C VAL A 387 -2.93 -5.17 39.98
N ASP A 388 -3.00 -6.51 39.91
CA ASP A 388 -2.40 -7.28 38.82
C ASP A 388 -3.23 -7.14 37.55
N PRO A 389 -2.65 -6.79 36.39
CA PRO A 389 -3.43 -6.61 35.18
C PRO A 389 -4.11 -7.88 34.66
N LEU A 390 -3.74 -9.09 35.12
CA LEU A 390 -4.49 -10.32 34.83
C LEU A 390 -5.81 -10.44 35.61
N ALA A 391 -5.97 -9.70 36.70
CA ALA A 391 -7.19 -9.70 37.50
C ALA A 391 -8.21 -8.66 37.02
N ILE A 392 -7.88 -7.86 36.01
CA ILE A 392 -8.73 -6.79 35.49
C ILE A 392 -9.71 -7.38 34.47
N ASP A 393 -11.01 -7.24 34.73
CA ASP A 393 -12.05 -7.48 33.74
C ASP A 393 -12.36 -6.16 33.00
N PRO A 394 -12.14 -6.04 31.69
CA PRO A 394 -12.40 -4.79 30.98
C PRO A 394 -13.85 -4.31 31.00
N GLU A 395 -14.81 -5.21 31.19
CA GLU A 395 -16.24 -4.89 31.24
C GLU A 395 -16.62 -4.33 32.61
N ASN A 396 -16.15 -4.97 33.68
CA ASN A 396 -16.48 -4.60 35.06
C ASN A 396 -15.53 -3.52 35.65
N ASP A 397 -14.27 -3.49 35.20
CA ASP A 397 -13.21 -2.64 35.74
C ASP A 397 -12.71 -1.60 34.71
N ALA A 398 -13.62 -0.98 33.95
CA ALA A 398 -13.28 -0.10 32.83
C ALA A 398 -12.24 1.00 33.14
N GLN A 399 -12.24 1.56 34.37
CA GLN A 399 -11.29 2.62 34.76
C GLN A 399 -9.86 2.10 34.94
N ILE A 400 -9.66 0.96 35.61
CA ILE A 400 -8.32 0.37 35.79
C ILE A 400 -7.83 -0.25 34.49
N TRP A 401 -8.74 -0.81 33.67
CA TRP A 401 -8.42 -1.26 32.31
C TRP A 401 -7.87 -0.12 31.45
N LYS A 402 -8.50 1.06 31.48
CA LYS A 402 -7.98 2.24 30.77
C LYS A 402 -6.57 2.63 31.25
N LYS A 403 -6.29 2.53 32.54
CA LYS A 403 -4.94 2.76 33.08
C LYS A 403 -3.93 1.73 32.56
N TRP A 404 -4.33 0.46 32.44
CA TRP A 404 -3.51 -0.59 31.84
C TRP A 404 -3.20 -0.32 30.36
N GLN A 405 -4.21 0.07 29.57
CA GLN A 405 -4.00 0.50 28.18
C GLN A 405 -3.00 1.65 28.08
N LEU A 406 -3.14 2.66 28.94
CA LEU A 406 -2.23 3.81 28.98
C LEU A 406 -0.83 3.42 29.43
N PHE A 407 -0.67 2.47 30.35
CA PHE A 407 0.64 1.94 30.73
C PHE A 407 1.35 1.32 29.52
N ARG A 408 0.67 0.45 28.76
CA ARG A 408 1.23 -0.18 27.55
C ARG A 408 1.61 0.84 26.48
N GLU A 409 0.70 1.76 26.17
CA GLU A 409 0.93 2.85 25.21
C GLU A 409 2.12 3.76 25.60
N LYS A 410 2.29 4.03 26.90
CA LYS A 410 3.43 4.81 27.41
C LYS A 410 4.77 4.12 27.18
N GLN A 411 4.84 2.79 27.19
CA GLN A 411 6.10 2.07 26.95
C GLN A 411 6.60 2.29 25.52
N VAL A 412 5.72 2.15 24.53
CA VAL A 412 6.04 2.44 23.12
C VAL A 412 6.45 3.90 22.95
N THR A 413 5.67 4.82 23.54
CA THR A 413 5.93 6.26 23.48
C THR A 413 7.27 6.63 24.13
N ARG A 414 7.66 5.97 25.22
CA ARG A 414 8.95 6.18 25.89
C ARG A 414 10.11 5.85 24.95
N PHE A 415 9.99 4.79 24.17
CA PHE A 415 11.02 4.44 23.19
C PHE A 415 11.11 5.47 22.06
N VAL A 416 9.98 5.89 21.48
CA VAL A 416 9.96 6.95 20.46
C VAL A 416 10.63 8.23 20.97
N ALA A 417 10.35 8.64 22.22
CA ALA A 417 11.01 9.78 22.84
C ALA A 417 12.53 9.59 23.01
N LYS A 418 13.00 8.37 23.33
CA LYS A 418 14.44 8.07 23.39
C LYS A 418 15.10 8.16 22.01
N VAL A 419 14.47 7.63 20.96
CA VAL A 419 14.99 7.73 19.58
C VAL A 419 15.01 9.18 19.11
N HIS A 420 13.96 9.95 19.40
CA HIS A 420 13.93 11.39 19.14
C HIS A 420 15.11 12.11 19.80
N ARG A 421 15.40 11.83 21.08
CA ARG A 421 16.56 12.43 21.77
C ARG A 421 17.88 12.04 21.13
N LEU A 422 18.06 10.77 20.75
CA LEU A 422 19.26 10.33 20.03
C LEU A 422 19.47 11.17 18.75
N ILE A 423 18.44 11.26 17.91
CA ILE A 423 18.53 11.96 16.63
C ILE A 423 18.73 13.46 16.82
N SER A 424 17.93 14.09 17.68
CA SER A 424 17.99 15.55 17.90
C SER A 424 19.26 16.02 18.60
N SER A 425 20.01 15.13 19.28
CA SER A 425 21.27 15.49 19.96
C SER A 425 22.51 15.09 19.17
N GLU A 426 22.49 13.96 18.47
CA GLU A 426 23.69 13.40 17.81
C GLU A 426 23.61 13.44 16.28
N PHE A 427 22.41 13.51 15.68
CA PHE A 427 22.19 13.35 14.23
C PHE A 427 21.17 14.37 13.68
N THR A 428 21.40 15.66 13.93
CA THR A 428 20.45 16.75 13.68
C THR A 428 20.02 16.92 12.20
N GLN A 429 20.77 16.35 11.26
CA GLN A 429 20.46 16.31 9.83
C GLN A 429 19.46 15.22 9.44
N VAL A 430 19.24 14.24 10.32
CA VAL A 430 18.37 13.07 10.08
C VAL A 430 16.97 13.38 10.60
N LYS A 431 15.96 13.13 9.77
CA LYS A 431 14.55 13.23 10.21
C LYS A 431 14.06 11.93 10.82
N LEU A 432 13.30 12.02 11.91
CA LEU A 432 12.61 10.87 12.48
C LEU A 432 11.18 10.78 11.95
N SER A 433 10.82 9.60 11.46
CA SER A 433 9.47 9.25 11.00
C SER A 433 9.00 7.90 11.54
N ALA A 434 7.73 7.57 11.32
CA ALA A 434 7.16 6.29 11.71
C ALA A 434 6.09 5.83 10.72
N ASP A 435 5.97 4.50 10.60
CA ASP A 435 4.93 3.82 9.84
C ASP A 435 3.73 3.49 10.71
N VAL A 436 2.58 4.06 10.36
CA VAL A 436 1.41 4.07 11.22
C VAL A 436 0.13 3.66 10.50
N PHE A 437 -0.80 3.11 11.27
CA PHE A 437 -2.17 2.95 10.78
C PHE A 437 -2.84 4.33 10.62
N PRO A 438 -3.62 4.56 9.54
CA PRO A 438 -4.16 5.88 9.20
C PRO A 438 -5.04 6.53 10.28
N ASP A 439 -5.79 5.76 11.06
CA ASP A 439 -6.66 6.29 12.12
C ASP A 439 -5.99 6.23 13.49
N ILE A 440 -5.91 7.37 14.20
CA ILE A 440 -5.24 7.45 15.51
C ILE A 440 -5.97 6.58 16.54
N LYS A 441 -7.30 6.57 16.54
CA LYS A 441 -8.10 5.88 17.56
C LYS A 441 -7.95 4.37 17.42
N GLU A 442 -8.08 3.85 16.21
CA GLU A 442 -7.87 2.45 15.86
C GLU A 442 -6.41 2.04 16.13
N SER A 443 -5.44 2.85 15.71
CA SER A 443 -4.01 2.61 15.94
C SER A 443 -3.69 2.48 17.44
N ARG A 444 -4.30 3.32 18.29
CA ARG A 444 -4.18 3.20 19.75
C ARG A 444 -4.87 1.97 20.30
N GLN A 445 -6.13 1.74 19.91
CA GLN A 445 -6.94 0.66 20.44
C GLN A 445 -6.37 -0.72 20.10
N LEU A 446 -5.99 -0.93 18.83
CA LEU A 446 -5.55 -2.23 18.34
C LEU A 446 -4.06 -2.47 18.59
N LYS A 447 -3.23 -1.43 18.59
CA LYS A 447 -1.76 -1.57 18.50
C LYS A 447 -0.98 -0.80 19.58
N MET A 448 -1.64 -0.02 20.42
CA MET A 448 -1.02 0.93 21.38
C MET A 448 -0.07 1.93 20.70
N GLN A 449 -0.32 2.26 19.43
CA GLN A 449 0.51 3.14 18.62
C GLN A 449 -0.08 4.56 18.64
N ASN A 450 0.32 5.38 19.61
CA ASN A 450 -0.23 6.73 19.80
C ASN A 450 0.56 7.81 19.04
N TRP A 451 0.54 7.71 17.71
CA TRP A 451 1.27 8.63 16.87
C TRP A 451 0.75 10.07 16.93
N GLY A 452 -0.55 10.28 17.21
CA GLY A 452 -1.10 11.62 17.46
C GLY A 452 -0.42 12.32 18.66
N TYR A 453 -0.13 11.57 19.72
CA TYR A 453 0.64 12.11 20.85
C TYR A 453 2.10 12.41 20.48
N TRP A 454 2.73 11.55 19.66
CA TRP A 454 4.11 11.76 19.21
C TRP A 454 4.24 13.03 18.37
N LEU A 455 3.27 13.28 17.49
CA LEU A 455 3.16 14.53 16.73
C LEU A 455 2.99 15.75 17.66
N LYS A 456 2.06 15.67 18.61
CA LYS A 456 1.82 16.76 19.59
C LYS A 456 3.07 17.08 20.44
N LYS A 457 3.91 16.09 20.71
CA LYS A 457 5.16 16.26 21.46
C LYS A 457 6.35 16.66 20.60
N GLY A 458 6.19 16.77 19.28
CA GLY A 458 7.27 17.11 18.36
C GLY A 458 8.32 16.01 18.21
N TYR A 459 7.99 14.75 18.57
CA TYR A 459 8.94 13.66 18.49
C TYR A 459 9.27 13.26 17.05
N LEU A 460 8.29 13.38 16.15
CA LEU A 460 8.42 13.04 14.73
C LEU A 460 8.40 14.31 13.87
N GLN A 461 9.29 14.37 12.87
CA GLN A 461 9.29 15.43 11.85
C GLN A 461 8.50 15.03 10.61
N GLU A 462 8.31 13.74 10.40
CA GLU A 462 7.54 13.19 9.29
C GLU A 462 6.71 11.98 9.74
N ILE A 463 5.64 11.66 9.01
CA ILE A 463 4.81 10.49 9.28
C ILE A 463 4.33 9.83 7.98
N PHE A 464 4.28 8.51 7.97
CA PHE A 464 3.86 7.72 6.82
C PHE A 464 2.67 6.84 7.24
N THR A 465 1.49 7.11 6.67
CA THR A 465 0.29 6.31 6.96
C THR A 465 0.17 5.14 5.99
N MET A 466 -0.16 3.94 6.46
CA MET A 466 -0.34 2.76 5.62
C MET A 466 -1.79 2.64 5.11
N SER A 467 -2.14 3.40 4.08
CA SER A 467 -3.45 3.42 3.43
C SER A 467 -3.57 2.31 2.38
N TYR A 468 -3.47 1.06 2.82
CA TYR A 468 -3.46 -0.11 1.93
C TYR A 468 -4.87 -0.59 1.60
N THR A 469 -5.50 0.01 0.62
CA THR A 469 -6.79 -0.39 0.06
C THR A 469 -6.86 0.01 -1.41
N PRO A 470 -7.51 -0.75 -2.29
CA PRO A 470 -7.81 -0.32 -3.66
C PRO A 470 -8.97 0.68 -3.73
N ASP A 471 -9.58 1.05 -2.59
CA ASP A 471 -10.64 2.04 -2.54
C ASP A 471 -10.09 3.47 -2.49
N VAL A 472 -10.07 4.09 -3.67
CA VAL A 472 -9.69 5.48 -3.91
C VAL A 472 -10.40 6.47 -2.97
N GLN A 473 -11.67 6.21 -2.60
CA GLN A 473 -12.40 7.10 -1.69
C GLN A 473 -11.87 7.02 -0.26
N THR A 474 -11.62 5.81 0.24
CA THR A 474 -10.97 5.60 1.53
C THR A 474 -9.59 6.29 1.57
N VAL A 475 -8.77 6.14 0.52
CA VAL A 475 -7.47 6.84 0.44
C VAL A 475 -7.64 8.35 0.54
N GLN A 476 -8.63 8.92 -0.15
CA GLN A 476 -8.94 10.36 -0.06
C GLN A 476 -9.33 10.78 1.37
N GLN A 477 -10.18 10.00 2.03
CA GLN A 477 -10.65 10.26 3.39
C GLN A 477 -9.50 10.19 4.41
N GLU A 478 -8.70 9.13 4.35
CA GLU A 478 -7.51 8.93 5.19
C GLU A 478 -6.48 10.04 4.95
N ALA A 479 -6.26 10.47 3.70
CA ALA A 479 -5.35 11.57 3.37
C ALA A 479 -5.85 12.93 3.92
N ARG A 480 -7.16 13.20 3.87
CA ARG A 480 -7.78 14.40 4.46
C ARG A 480 -7.71 14.38 5.98
N TYR A 481 -7.96 13.22 6.59
CA TYR A 481 -7.82 13.03 8.03
C TYR A 481 -6.38 13.27 8.47
N LEU A 482 -5.40 12.70 7.76
CA LEU A 482 -4.00 12.97 8.03
C LEU A 482 -3.71 14.48 7.95
N LYS A 483 -4.27 15.20 6.97
CA LYS A 483 -4.10 16.67 6.88
C LYS A 483 -4.65 17.40 8.10
N SER A 484 -5.80 17.00 8.63
CA SER A 484 -6.46 17.71 9.73
C SER A 484 -5.75 17.53 11.08
N VAL A 485 -4.93 16.49 11.24
CA VAL A 485 -4.24 16.18 12.50
C VAL A 485 -2.74 16.53 12.51
N LEU A 486 -2.16 16.89 11.36
CA LEU A 486 -0.75 17.27 11.27
C LEU A 486 -0.49 18.66 11.88
N PRO A 487 0.51 18.81 12.75
CA PRO A 487 1.09 20.11 13.07
C PRO A 487 1.66 20.80 11.82
N GLN A 488 1.78 22.14 11.84
CA GLN A 488 2.23 22.93 10.68
C GLN A 488 3.62 22.51 10.15
N ASP A 489 4.55 22.17 11.06
CA ASP A 489 5.94 21.85 10.70
C ASP A 489 6.19 20.36 10.43
N VAL A 490 5.14 19.51 10.46
CA VAL A 490 5.27 18.07 10.21
C VAL A 490 4.76 17.72 8.81
N GLN A 491 5.56 16.98 8.06
CA GLN A 491 5.15 16.43 6.78
C GLN A 491 4.46 15.08 6.96
N GLY A 492 3.36 14.85 6.24
CA GLY A 492 2.67 13.55 6.25
C GLY A 492 2.48 13.01 4.84
N TYR A 493 2.86 11.76 4.67
CA TYR A 493 2.85 11.05 3.40
C TYR A 493 1.91 9.85 3.48
N VAL A 494 1.24 9.57 2.36
CA VAL A 494 0.28 8.47 2.26
C VAL A 494 0.96 7.28 1.60
N GLY A 495 1.03 6.17 2.33
CA GLY A 495 1.46 4.87 1.87
C GLY A 495 0.38 4.18 1.06
N LEU A 496 0.64 3.89 -0.20
CA LEU A 496 -0.25 3.17 -1.11
C LEU A 496 0.23 1.74 -1.28
N GLY A 497 -0.69 0.80 -1.51
CA GLY A 497 -0.40 -0.64 -1.51
C GLY A 497 -0.55 -1.33 -2.87
N PRO A 498 0.18 -0.93 -3.94
CA PRO A 498 0.07 -1.55 -5.26
C PRO A 498 0.43 -3.04 -5.27
N TYR A 499 1.05 -3.58 -4.21
CA TYR A 499 1.22 -5.02 -4.00
C TYR A 499 -0.10 -5.83 -4.04
N GLN A 500 -1.24 -5.16 -3.85
CA GLN A 500 -2.58 -5.74 -4.00
C GLN A 500 -2.96 -5.98 -5.48
N LYS A 501 -2.10 -5.59 -6.43
CA LYS A 501 -2.21 -5.86 -7.88
C LYS A 501 -3.48 -5.30 -8.52
N PHE A 502 -3.99 -4.17 -8.04
CA PHE A 502 -5.01 -3.39 -8.73
C PHE A 502 -4.42 -2.69 -9.97
N SER A 503 -5.28 -2.19 -10.85
CA SER A 503 -4.87 -1.58 -12.13
C SER A 503 -4.02 -0.32 -11.95
N ALA A 504 -3.20 0.01 -12.96
CA ALA A 504 -2.45 1.26 -12.97
C ALA A 504 -3.36 2.50 -12.88
N GLU A 505 -4.58 2.40 -13.42
CA GLU A 505 -5.62 3.41 -13.30
C GLU A 505 -5.98 3.71 -11.83
N ILE A 506 -6.22 2.67 -11.02
CA ILE A 506 -6.53 2.84 -9.59
C ILE A 506 -5.34 3.48 -8.87
N LEU A 507 -4.11 3.07 -9.19
CA LEU A 507 -2.90 3.68 -8.60
C LEU A 507 -2.79 5.17 -8.89
N LEU A 508 -2.99 5.58 -10.15
CA LEU A 508 -2.95 7.00 -10.52
C LEU A 508 -4.07 7.80 -9.84
N ASP A 509 -5.23 7.18 -9.64
CA ASP A 509 -6.34 7.80 -8.93
C ASP A 509 -6.05 7.97 -7.43
N GLU A 510 -5.45 6.98 -6.78
CA GLU A 510 -5.00 7.09 -5.38
C GLU A 510 -3.97 8.22 -5.21
N ILE A 511 -2.95 8.28 -6.09
CA ILE A 511 -1.95 9.34 -6.10
C ILE A 511 -2.64 10.71 -6.24
N GLN A 512 -3.57 10.82 -7.19
CA GLN A 512 -4.28 12.06 -7.42
C GLN A 512 -5.20 12.46 -6.25
N GLN A 513 -5.83 11.50 -5.57
CA GLN A 513 -6.63 11.80 -4.38
C GLN A 513 -5.77 12.25 -3.21
N ALA A 514 -4.60 11.64 -3.00
CA ALA A 514 -3.65 12.11 -2.00
C ALA A 514 -3.22 13.56 -2.31
N ARG A 515 -2.92 13.88 -3.58
CA ARG A 515 -2.60 15.24 -4.02
C ARG A 515 -3.74 16.23 -3.78
N GLN A 516 -4.98 15.87 -4.13
CA GLN A 516 -6.18 16.71 -3.91
C GLN A 516 -6.50 16.91 -2.43
N ALA A 517 -6.21 15.92 -1.59
CA ALA A 517 -6.26 16.06 -0.14
C ALA A 517 -5.16 16.99 0.41
N GLY A 518 -4.28 17.53 -0.42
CA GLY A 518 -3.22 18.45 -0.04
C GLY A 518 -2.05 17.75 0.65
N ARG A 519 -1.71 16.53 0.22
CA ARG A 519 -0.48 15.85 0.64
C ARG A 519 0.72 16.31 -0.19
N SER A 520 1.89 16.28 0.45
CA SER A 520 3.18 16.68 -0.12
C SER A 520 3.93 15.51 -0.76
N GLY A 521 3.40 14.28 -0.65
CA GLY A 521 3.97 13.10 -1.29
C GLY A 521 3.25 11.81 -0.96
N ILE A 522 3.71 10.74 -1.60
CA ILE A 522 3.23 9.37 -1.47
C ILE A 522 4.40 8.40 -1.25
N CYS A 523 4.12 7.23 -0.69
CA CYS A 523 5.06 6.13 -0.59
C CYS A 523 4.43 4.85 -1.13
N LEU A 524 5.08 4.12 -2.04
CA LEU A 524 4.53 2.88 -2.61
C LEU A 524 5.08 1.65 -1.86
N PHE A 525 4.18 0.82 -1.33
CA PHE A 525 4.51 -0.49 -0.76
C PHE A 525 4.18 -1.60 -1.78
N GLU A 526 5.13 -2.34 -2.31
CA GLU A 526 6.58 -2.11 -2.29
C GLU A 526 7.10 -2.20 -3.72
N PHE A 527 8.23 -1.56 -4.02
CA PHE A 527 8.75 -1.40 -5.39
C PHE A 527 8.80 -2.71 -6.18
N GLY A 528 9.23 -3.81 -5.57
CA GLY A 528 9.34 -5.12 -6.20
C GLY A 528 8.01 -5.77 -6.58
N ASN A 529 6.87 -5.24 -6.10
CA ASN A 529 5.53 -5.75 -6.42
C ASN A 529 4.76 -4.88 -7.41
N LEU A 530 5.36 -3.78 -7.91
CA LEU A 530 4.77 -3.01 -9.00
C LEU A 530 4.65 -3.87 -10.26
N THR A 531 3.47 -3.87 -10.87
CA THR A 531 3.24 -4.51 -12.17
C THR A 531 3.92 -3.70 -13.29
N GLU A 532 4.19 -4.32 -14.44
CA GLU A 532 4.78 -3.59 -15.58
C GLU A 532 3.85 -2.46 -16.07
N GLU A 533 2.53 -2.64 -16.01
CA GLU A 533 1.56 -1.59 -16.35
C GLU A 533 1.63 -0.41 -15.35
N GLN A 534 1.77 -0.69 -14.05
CA GLN A 534 1.94 0.35 -13.04
C GLN A 534 3.27 1.09 -13.23
N LYS A 535 4.36 0.39 -13.54
CA LYS A 535 5.66 1.00 -13.85
C LYS A 535 5.58 1.89 -15.09
N GLU A 536 4.95 1.43 -16.16
CA GLU A 536 4.74 2.23 -17.36
C GLU A 536 3.93 3.51 -17.06
N ALA A 537 2.85 3.38 -16.28
CA ALA A 537 2.03 4.52 -15.87
C ALA A 537 2.79 5.55 -15.04
N LEU A 538 3.59 5.12 -14.07
CA LEU A 538 4.43 6.01 -13.24
C LEU A 538 5.54 6.67 -14.08
N LYS A 539 6.15 5.93 -15.02
CA LYS A 539 7.20 6.47 -15.90
C LYS A 539 6.68 7.57 -16.84
N LEU A 540 5.45 7.43 -17.31
CA LEU A 540 4.83 8.36 -18.26
C LEU A 540 4.08 9.50 -17.59
N GLY A 541 3.60 9.28 -16.35
CA GLY A 541 2.74 10.18 -15.61
C GLY A 541 3.43 10.80 -14.38
N PRO A 542 2.78 10.75 -13.21
CA PRO A 542 3.03 11.63 -12.07
C PRO A 542 4.40 11.53 -11.40
#